data_AF-A0A2D6N4Z9-F1
#
_entry.id   AF-A0A2D6N4Z9-F1
#
_cell.length_a   1.000
_cell.length_b   1.000
_cell.length_c   1.000
_cell.angle_alpha   90.00
_cell.angle_beta   90.00
_cell.angle_gamma   90.00
#
_symmetry.space_group_name_H-M   'P 1'
#
loop_
_entity.id
_entity.type
_entity.pdbx_description
1 polymer ?
#
loop_
_entity_poly.entity_id
_entity_poly.type
_entity_poly.pdbx_seq_one_letter_code
_entity_poly.pdbx_strand_id
1 'polypeptide(L)'
;MSQEVPWKPEAEQELARRLGRLGWAGERALALRRRVEAVTRGRGRRTVAVADLDEAQAQSMGGGPRETPPATRGLAWDPDARRNLEQETIYLRERLRQRVEALARESGQTRVTLDLVTQVRQAPSPGMARRAAETVPAV
;
A
#
# COMPACT_ATOMS: atom_id res chain seq x y z
N MET A 1 26.21 -2.52 -3.61
CA MET A 1 26.39 -3.90 -3.11
C MET A 1 25.12 -4.31 -2.38
N SER A 2 24.25 -5.10 -3.01
CA SER A 2 23.03 -5.61 -2.38
C SER A 2 23.42 -6.72 -1.40
N GLN A 3 23.44 -6.44 -0.10
CA GLN A 3 23.61 -7.51 0.89
C GLN A 3 22.32 -8.34 0.90
N GLU A 4 22.40 -9.54 0.31
CA GLU A 4 21.36 -10.56 0.41
C GLU A 4 21.23 -10.99 1.87
N VAL A 5 19.99 -11.02 2.38
CA VAL A 5 19.73 -11.49 3.75
C VAL A 5 19.82 -13.02 3.72
N PRO A 6 20.70 -13.66 4.51
CA PRO A 6 20.82 -15.11 4.51
C PRO A 6 19.51 -15.78 4.94
N TRP A 7 19.16 -16.87 4.26
CA TRP A 7 17.96 -17.64 4.54
C TRP A 7 18.29 -18.85 5.40
N LYS A 8 17.40 -19.16 6.35
CA LYS A 8 17.47 -20.44 7.06
C LYS A 8 17.04 -21.59 6.14
N PRO A 9 17.64 -22.79 6.26
CA PRO A 9 17.29 -23.94 5.43
C PRO A 9 15.81 -24.34 5.58
N GLU A 10 15.21 -24.15 6.76
CA GLU A 10 13.79 -24.40 7.00
C GLU A 10 12.91 -23.39 6.27
N ALA A 11 13.35 -22.14 6.17
CA ALA A 11 12.63 -21.08 5.46
C ALA A 11 12.66 -21.28 3.94
N GLU A 12 13.78 -21.75 3.38
CA GLU A 12 13.89 -22.10 1.96
C GLU A 12 13.02 -23.31 1.60
N GLN A 13 13.04 -24.35 2.43
CA GLN A 13 12.18 -25.52 2.24
C GLN A 13 10.70 -25.16 2.31
N GLU A 14 10.30 -24.31 3.26
CA GLU A 14 8.92 -23.86 3.37
C GLU A 14 8.51 -22.98 2.17
N LEU A 15 9.41 -22.13 1.66
CA LEU A 15 9.18 -21.38 0.43
C LEU A 15 8.91 -22.33 -0.74
N ALA A 16 9.78 -23.32 -0.97
CA ALA A 16 9.66 -24.28 -2.05
C ALA A 16 8.35 -25.09 -1.97
N ARG A 17 7.99 -25.55 -0.75
CA ARG A 17 6.72 -26.26 -0.51
C ARG A 17 5.50 -25.40 -0.85
N ARG A 18 5.53 -24.12 -0.45
CA ARG A 18 4.43 -23.17 -0.70
C ARG A 18 4.30 -22.83 -2.18
N LEU A 19 5.42 -22.58 -2.86
CA LEU A 19 5.44 -22.33 -4.30
C LEU A 19 4.89 -23.54 -5.09
N GLY A 20 5.27 -24.76 -4.69
CA GLY A 20 4.74 -25.99 -5.28
C GLY A 20 3.22 -26.14 -5.10
N ARG A 21 2.69 -25.86 -3.90
CA ARG A 21 1.23 -25.93 -3.64
C ARG A 21 0.43 -24.89 -4.40
N LEU A 22 1.00 -23.70 -4.60
CA LEU A 22 0.32 -22.59 -5.27
C LEU A 22 0.53 -22.59 -6.79
N GLY A 23 1.42 -23.45 -7.31
CA GLY A 23 1.83 -23.42 -8.71
C GLY A 23 2.54 -22.13 -9.10
N TRP A 24 3.15 -21.43 -8.13
CA TRP A 24 3.81 -20.15 -8.37
C TRP A 24 5.26 -20.37 -8.80
N ALA A 25 5.60 -19.89 -9.99
CA ALA A 25 6.95 -19.93 -10.53
C ALA A 25 7.37 -18.55 -11.07
N GLY A 26 8.66 -18.42 -11.41
CA GLY A 26 9.21 -17.23 -12.07
C GLY A 26 9.06 -15.94 -11.24
N GLU A 27 8.47 -14.90 -11.83
CA GLU A 27 8.34 -13.58 -11.22
C GLU A 27 7.57 -13.59 -9.90
N ARG A 28 6.54 -14.43 -9.76
CA ARG A 28 5.74 -14.51 -8.53
C ARG A 28 6.54 -15.10 -7.36
N ALA A 29 7.40 -16.07 -7.64
CA ALA A 29 8.31 -16.65 -6.65
C ALA A 29 9.38 -15.63 -6.21
N LEU A 30 9.95 -14.89 -7.16
CA LEU A 30 10.92 -13.83 -6.88
C LEU A 30 10.30 -12.67 -6.11
N ALA A 31 9.07 -12.29 -6.44
CA ALA A 31 8.32 -11.25 -5.73
C ALA A 31 8.09 -11.63 -4.27
N LEU A 32 7.70 -12.88 -4.00
CA LEU A 32 7.52 -13.38 -2.63
C LEU A 32 8.85 -13.37 -1.86
N ARG A 33 9.94 -13.87 -2.46
CA ARG A 33 11.28 -13.87 -1.85
C ARG A 33 11.73 -12.45 -1.46
N ARG A 34 11.63 -11.50 -2.40
CA ARG A 34 11.97 -10.09 -2.14
C ARG A 34 11.14 -9.49 -1.02
N ARG A 35 9.87 -9.91 -0.87
CA ARG A 35 8.95 -9.44 0.17
C ARG A 35 9.24 -10.04 1.54
N VAL A 36 9.71 -11.28 1.59
CA VAL A 36 10.17 -11.93 2.83
C VAL A 36 11.44 -11.25 3.37
N GLU A 37 12.45 -11.02 2.53
CA GLU A 37 13.69 -10.33 2.93
C GLU A 37 13.41 -8.92 3.46
N ALA A 38 12.43 -8.31 2.83
CA ALA A 38 11.85 -7.02 3.14
C ALA A 38 11.18 -6.95 4.52
N VAL A 39 10.37 -7.94 4.88
CA VAL A 39 9.76 -8.09 6.22
C VAL A 39 10.84 -8.34 7.27
N THR A 40 11.79 -9.21 6.94
CA THR A 40 12.94 -9.55 7.80
C THR A 40 13.76 -8.31 8.14
N ARG A 41 14.08 -7.48 7.13
CA ARG A 41 14.80 -6.21 7.31
C ARG A 41 13.98 -5.20 8.13
N GLY A 42 12.67 -5.11 7.90
CA GLY A 42 11.78 -4.23 8.67
C GLY A 42 11.74 -4.56 10.17
N ARG A 43 12.03 -5.82 10.53
CA ARG A 43 12.14 -6.29 11.92
C ARG A 43 13.54 -6.17 12.51
N GLY A 44 14.51 -5.63 11.78
CA GLY A 44 15.91 -5.60 12.21
C GLY A 44 16.55 -6.99 12.29
N ARG A 45 15.93 -8.01 11.70
CA ARG A 45 16.49 -9.38 11.67
C ARG A 45 17.53 -9.48 10.57
N ARG A 46 18.60 -10.23 10.86
CA ARG A 46 19.71 -10.51 9.94
C ARG A 46 19.56 -11.82 9.16
N THR A 47 18.52 -12.60 9.42
CA THR A 47 18.30 -13.90 8.80
C THR A 47 16.80 -14.14 8.63
N VAL A 48 16.42 -14.67 7.47
CA VAL A 48 15.02 -14.99 7.14
C VAL A 48 14.58 -16.27 7.86
N ALA A 49 13.45 -16.22 8.58
CA ALA A 49 12.82 -17.38 9.22
C ALA A 49 11.44 -17.70 8.62
N VAL A 50 10.92 -18.90 8.93
CA VAL A 50 9.59 -19.36 8.49
C VAL A 50 8.47 -18.41 8.92
N ALA A 51 8.58 -17.78 10.08
CA ALA A 51 7.61 -16.78 10.54
C ALA A 51 7.55 -15.55 9.61
N ASP A 52 8.69 -15.15 9.02
CA ASP A 52 8.76 -14.02 8.10
C ASP A 52 8.13 -14.39 6.73
N LEU A 53 8.10 -15.69 6.37
CA LEU A 53 7.34 -16.20 5.22
C LEU A 53 5.84 -16.16 5.44
N ASP A 54 5.38 -16.60 6.61
CA ASP A 54 3.96 -16.60 6.96
C ASP A 54 3.37 -15.21 6.83
N GLU A 55 4.11 -14.24 7.34
CA GLU A 55 3.71 -12.85 7.34
C GLU A 55 3.85 -12.18 5.97
N ALA A 56 4.93 -12.47 5.22
CA ALA A 56 5.05 -11.98 3.84
C ALA A 56 3.96 -12.57 2.93
N GLN A 57 3.52 -13.80 3.19
CA GLN A 57 2.41 -14.43 2.48
C GLN A 57 1.06 -13.87 2.92
N ALA A 58 0.84 -13.62 4.21
CA ALA A 58 -0.35 -12.92 4.71
C ALA A 58 -0.47 -11.52 4.07
N GLN A 59 0.65 -10.81 3.94
CA GLN A 59 0.76 -9.55 3.20
C GLN A 59 0.65 -9.68 1.68
N SER A 60 0.67 -10.91 1.14
CA SER A 60 0.53 -11.20 -0.29
C SER A 60 -0.86 -11.75 -0.65
N MET A 61 -1.58 -12.32 0.32
CA MET A 61 -2.95 -12.82 0.20
C MET A 61 -4.00 -11.82 0.72
N GLY A 62 -3.59 -10.87 1.57
CA GLY A 62 -4.35 -9.67 1.92
C GLY A 62 -3.72 -8.44 1.27
N GLY A 63 -4.51 -7.69 0.50
CA GLY A 63 -4.10 -6.38 -0.02
C GLY A 63 -3.67 -5.47 1.12
N GLY A 64 -2.38 -5.13 1.16
CA GLY A 64 -1.82 -4.17 2.09
C GLY A 64 -0.37 -3.85 1.70
N PRO A 65 0.09 -2.60 1.79
CA PRO A 65 1.00 -2.10 0.78
C PRO A 65 2.38 -1.77 1.34
N ARG A 66 3.39 -2.12 0.53
CA ARG A 66 4.80 -1.88 0.83
C ARG A 66 5.36 -0.97 -0.25
N GLU A 67 5.59 0.30 0.10
CA GLU A 67 6.27 1.26 -0.77
C GLU A 67 7.69 1.50 -0.25
N THR A 68 8.64 1.40 -1.17
CA THR A 68 9.86 2.22 -1.16
C THR A 68 9.90 2.90 -2.53
N PRO A 69 9.92 4.25 -2.62
CA PRO A 69 9.80 4.96 -3.88
C PRO A 69 11.17 5.21 -4.52
N PRO A 70 11.28 5.35 -5.85
CA PRO A 70 12.23 6.27 -6.45
C PRO A 70 11.65 7.69 -6.42
N ALA A 71 12.45 8.63 -5.92
CA ALA A 71 12.12 10.04 -5.79
C ALA A 71 11.75 10.67 -7.15
N THR A 72 10.49 11.05 -7.32
CA THR A 72 10.09 12.09 -8.29
C THR A 72 8.80 12.75 -7.80
N ARG A 73 8.91 13.82 -7.00
CA ARG A 73 7.92 14.91 -6.74
C ARG A 73 6.41 14.57 -6.61
N GLY A 74 6.03 13.32 -6.38
CA GLY A 74 4.66 12.87 -6.19
C GLY A 74 4.54 12.10 -4.88
N LEU A 75 3.39 12.21 -4.23
CA LEU A 75 3.05 11.40 -3.05
C LEU A 75 3.04 9.92 -3.43
N ALA A 76 3.40 9.06 -2.49
CA ALA A 76 3.30 7.60 -2.62
C ALA A 76 1.81 7.21 -2.75
N TRP A 77 1.40 6.34 -3.68
CA TRP A 77 -0.03 5.99 -3.88
C TRP A 77 -0.30 4.53 -3.55
N ASP A 78 -1.37 4.31 -2.82
CA ASP A 78 -1.86 2.96 -2.59
C ASP A 78 -2.37 2.30 -3.87
N PRO A 79 -2.09 0.99 -4.09
CA PRO A 79 -2.63 0.27 -5.24
C PRO A 79 -4.16 0.32 -5.27
N ASP A 80 -4.82 0.25 -4.11
CA ASP A 80 -6.28 0.31 -4.01
C ASP A 80 -6.81 1.73 -4.31
N ALA A 81 -6.12 2.76 -3.82
CA ALA A 81 -6.41 4.16 -4.14
C ALA A 81 -6.29 4.45 -5.64
N ARG A 82 -5.24 3.93 -6.28
CA ARG A 82 -5.01 4.08 -7.72
C ARG A 82 -6.05 3.35 -8.55
N ARG A 83 -6.38 2.09 -8.20
CA ARG A 83 -7.44 1.33 -8.89
C ARG A 83 -8.78 2.02 -8.82
N ASN A 84 -9.12 2.64 -7.68
CA ASN A 84 -10.36 3.39 -7.54
C ASN A 84 -10.41 4.61 -8.47
N LEU A 85 -9.31 5.36 -8.59
CA LEU A 85 -9.18 6.45 -9.55
C LEU A 85 -9.20 5.99 -11.02
N GLU A 86 -8.69 4.78 -11.29
CA GLU A 86 -8.67 4.22 -12.63
C GLU A 86 -10.08 3.85 -13.14
N GLN A 87 -11.04 3.62 -12.25
CA GLN A 87 -12.45 3.39 -12.61
C GLN A 87 -13.19 4.65 -13.05
N GLU A 88 -12.66 5.82 -12.72
CA GLU A 88 -13.28 7.10 -13.04
C GLU A 88 -12.91 7.56 -14.46
N THR A 89 -13.73 8.45 -15.02
CA THR A 89 -13.43 9.09 -16.32
C THR A 89 -12.16 9.92 -16.22
N ILE A 90 -11.45 10.08 -17.36
CA ILE A 90 -10.14 10.76 -17.41
C ILE A 90 -10.19 12.15 -16.75
N TYR A 91 -11.27 12.91 -16.93
CA TYR A 91 -11.45 14.23 -16.33
C TYR A 91 -11.62 14.16 -14.79
N LEU A 92 -12.45 13.23 -14.30
CA LEU A 92 -12.61 13.05 -12.85
C LEU A 92 -11.33 12.51 -12.19
N ARG A 93 -10.62 11.61 -12.87
CA ARG A 93 -9.36 11.04 -12.39
C ARG A 93 -8.35 12.12 -12.04
N GLU A 94 -8.08 13.04 -12.96
CA GLU A 94 -7.13 14.14 -12.72
C GLU A 94 -7.61 15.08 -11.61
N ARG A 95 -8.92 15.40 -11.58
CA ARG A 95 -9.50 16.28 -10.56
C ARG A 95 -9.43 15.67 -9.16
N LEU A 96 -9.78 14.39 -9.02
CA LEU A 96 -9.71 13.65 -7.76
C LEU A 96 -8.26 13.48 -7.33
N ARG A 97 -7.37 13.11 -8.24
CA ARG A 97 -5.94 13.00 -7.97
C ARG A 97 -5.38 14.27 -7.35
N GLN A 98 -5.63 15.43 -7.95
CA GLN A 98 -5.16 16.72 -7.43
C GLN A 98 -5.73 17.03 -6.02
N ARG A 99 -7.02 16.79 -5.81
CA ARG A 99 -7.67 17.01 -4.50
C ARG A 99 -7.12 16.08 -3.42
N VAL A 100 -6.84 14.82 -3.77
CA VAL A 100 -6.29 13.84 -2.84
C VAL A 100 -4.84 14.15 -2.52
N GLU A 101 -4.03 14.56 -3.50
CA GLU A 101 -2.66 15.01 -3.26
C GLU A 101 -2.61 16.26 -2.37
N ALA A 102 -3.57 17.19 -2.54
CA ALA A 102 -3.71 18.36 -1.68
C ALA A 102 -4.06 17.95 -0.24
N LEU A 103 -5.10 17.12 -0.06
CA LEU A 103 -5.54 16.64 1.25
C LEU A 103 -4.44 15.86 1.98
N ALA A 104 -3.68 15.04 1.26
CA ALA A 104 -2.55 14.31 1.81
C ALA A 104 -1.45 15.25 2.32
N ARG A 105 -1.10 16.30 1.54
CA ARG A 105 -0.13 17.31 1.96
C ARG A 105 -0.60 18.11 3.17
N GLU A 106 -1.86 18.53 3.17
CA GLU A 106 -2.48 19.26 4.29
C GLU A 106 -2.51 18.42 5.58
N SER A 107 -2.74 17.12 5.44
CA SER A 107 -2.73 16.16 6.54
C SER A 107 -1.32 15.71 6.96
N GLY A 108 -0.26 16.23 6.31
CA GLY A 108 1.13 15.82 6.55
C GLY A 108 1.44 14.37 6.13
N GLN A 109 0.57 13.73 5.36
CA GLN A 109 0.77 12.37 4.87
C GLN A 109 1.66 12.39 3.63
N THR A 110 2.70 11.55 3.64
CA THR A 110 3.58 11.33 2.48
C THR A 110 3.04 10.26 1.52
N ARG A 111 1.88 9.68 1.85
CA ARG A 111 1.24 8.56 1.15
C ARG A 111 -0.27 8.83 1.00
N VAL A 112 -0.78 8.64 -0.21
CA VAL A 112 -2.19 8.63 -0.55
C VAL A 112 -2.77 7.24 -0.32
N THR A 113 -3.69 7.13 0.62
CA THR A 113 -4.43 5.91 0.95
C THR A 113 -5.82 5.91 0.29
N LEU A 114 -6.46 4.73 0.22
CA LEU A 114 -7.83 4.61 -0.28
C LEU A 114 -8.82 5.47 0.54
N ASP A 115 -8.54 5.65 1.82
CA ASP A 115 -9.34 6.49 2.72
C ASP A 115 -9.34 7.96 2.25
N LEU A 116 -8.17 8.52 1.90
CA LEU A 116 -8.08 9.89 1.37
C LEU A 116 -8.81 10.06 0.03
N VAL A 117 -8.75 9.06 -0.86
CA VAL A 117 -9.53 9.06 -2.10
C VAL A 117 -11.03 9.04 -1.81
N THR A 118 -11.45 8.20 -0.87
CA THR A 118 -12.84 8.08 -0.46
C THR A 118 -13.36 9.37 0.17
N GLN A 119 -12.58 9.99 1.06
CA GLN A 119 -12.89 11.29 1.66
C GLN A 119 -13.07 12.37 0.61
N VAL A 120 -12.20 12.44 -0.40
CA VAL A 120 -12.32 13.43 -1.49
C VAL A 120 -13.53 13.16 -2.39
N ARG A 121 -13.89 11.90 -2.63
CA ARG A 121 -15.10 11.52 -3.39
C ARG A 121 -16.38 11.86 -2.62
N GLN A 122 -16.38 11.65 -1.31
CA GLN A 122 -17.51 11.94 -0.43
C GLN A 122 -17.59 13.43 -0.06
N ALA A 123 -16.49 14.17 -0.17
CA ALA A 123 -16.46 15.61 0.09
C ALA A 123 -17.36 16.31 -0.93
N PRO A 124 -18.49 16.91 -0.49
CA PRO A 124 -19.36 17.66 -1.38
C PRO A 124 -18.56 18.77 -2.07
N SER A 125 -18.86 19.01 -3.35
CA SER A 125 -18.27 20.11 -4.12
C SER A 125 -18.30 21.42 -3.30
N PRO A 126 -17.18 22.18 -3.21
CA PRO A 126 -17.17 23.44 -2.49
C PRO A 126 -18.15 24.39 -3.18
N GLY A 127 -19.32 24.53 -2.56
CA GLY A 127 -20.54 25.10 -3.15
C GLY A 127 -21.81 24.62 -2.46
N MET A 128 -21.80 23.43 -1.83
CA MET A 128 -22.96 22.89 -1.10
C MET A 128 -22.66 22.48 0.36
N ALA A 129 -21.52 22.89 0.92
CA ALA A 129 -21.10 22.52 2.28
C ALA A 129 -21.02 23.70 3.26
N ARG A 130 -21.60 24.86 2.92
CA ARG A 130 -21.70 26.03 3.82
C ARG A 130 -23.12 26.22 4.39
N ARG A 131 -23.85 25.12 4.65
CA ARG A 131 -25.15 25.16 5.34
C ARG A 131 -25.42 24.01 6.33
N ALA A 132 -24.43 23.20 6.69
CA ALA A 132 -24.64 22.09 7.64
C ALA A 132 -23.88 22.22 8.98
N ALA A 133 -23.25 23.37 9.25
CA ALA A 133 -22.49 23.60 10.49
C ALA A 133 -23.05 24.73 11.38
N GLU A 134 -24.24 25.26 11.07
CA GLU A 134 -24.95 26.19 11.95
C GLU A 134 -26.39 25.71 12.11
N THR A 135 -26.64 24.91 13.16
CA THR A 135 -27.78 25.04 14.08
C THR A 135 -27.75 23.91 15.11
N VAL A 136 -26.98 24.09 16.19
CA VAL A 136 -27.41 23.63 17.51
C VAL A 136 -26.92 24.68 18.54
N PRO A 137 -27.75 25.63 18.97
CA PRO A 137 -27.46 26.37 20.19
C PRO A 137 -27.63 25.42 21.39
N ALA A 138 -26.66 25.49 22.29
CA ALA A 138 -26.65 24.82 23.58
C ALA A 138 -27.87 25.23 24.43
N VAL A 139 -28.28 24.29 25.28
CA VAL A 139 -29.31 24.44 26.32
C VAL A 139 -29.01 25.56 27.31
#